data_AF-A0A520UPJ9-F1
#
_entry.id   AF-A0A520UPJ9-F1
#
_cell.length_a   1.000
_cell.length_b   1.000
_cell.length_c   1.000
_cell.angle_alpha   90.00
_cell.angle_beta   90.00
_cell.angle_gamma   90.00
#
_symmetry.space_group_name_H-M   'P 1'
#
loop_
_entity.id
_entity.type
_entity.pdbx_description
1 polymer ?
#
loop_
_entity_poly.entity_id
_entity_poly.type
_entity_poly.pdbx_seq_one_letter_code
_entity_poly.pdbx_strand_id
1 'polypeptide(L)'
;MKKLKSRFSIESNFQLFKIIIVFGITGTLALYLSGPVIDFFDINKDAILTYYLSRFLIVFPIYQICLLVTAFIFGEFSFFWRFFKKMMKRFKFRN
;
A
#
# COMPACT_ATOMS: atom_id res chain seq x y z
N MET A 1 -21.59 -5.17 -9.80
CA MET A 1 -21.46 -4.45 -8.50
C MET A 1 -21.77 -5.29 -7.26
N LYS A 2 -22.76 -6.20 -7.27
CA LYS A 2 -23.15 -7.00 -6.07
C LYS A 2 -22.07 -7.96 -5.54
N LYS A 3 -21.34 -8.68 -6.43
CA LYS A 3 -20.30 -9.66 -6.03
C LYS A 3 -19.07 -9.03 -5.33
N LEU A 4 -18.72 -7.79 -5.65
CA LEU A 4 -17.55 -7.11 -5.06
C LEU A 4 -17.87 -6.57 -3.65
N LYS A 5 -19.05 -5.95 -3.49
CA LYS A 5 -19.56 -5.47 -2.19
C LYS A 5 -19.70 -6.60 -1.17
N SER A 6 -20.22 -7.75 -1.60
CA SER A 6 -20.34 -8.95 -0.75
C SER A 6 -18.98 -9.56 -0.36
N ARG A 7 -17.99 -9.58 -1.27
CA ARG A 7 -16.66 -10.17 -0.99
C ARG A 7 -15.76 -9.34 -0.07
N PHE A 8 -16.03 -8.05 0.05
CA PHE A 8 -15.21 -7.11 0.81
C PHE A 8 -15.99 -6.37 1.90
N SER A 9 -17.27 -6.70 2.11
CA SER A 9 -18.16 -6.02 3.08
C SER A 9 -18.17 -4.50 2.87
N ILE A 10 -18.21 -4.06 1.61
CA ILE A 10 -18.24 -2.62 1.31
C ILE A 10 -19.68 -2.15 1.42
N GLU A 11 -19.98 -1.44 2.51
CA GLU A 11 -21.35 -1.11 2.92
C GLU A 11 -21.95 0.02 2.07
N SER A 12 -21.13 0.94 1.54
CA SER A 12 -21.63 2.15 0.87
C SER A 12 -20.76 2.62 -0.30
N ASN A 13 -21.38 3.30 -1.27
CA ASN A 13 -20.66 4.00 -2.36
C ASN A 13 -19.74 5.10 -1.79
N PHE A 14 -20.09 5.65 -0.61
CA PHE A 14 -19.26 6.63 0.10
C PHE A 14 -17.94 6.03 0.61
N GLN A 15 -17.95 4.76 1.02
CA GLN A 15 -16.73 4.04 1.41
C GLN A 15 -15.78 3.88 0.21
N LEU A 16 -16.31 3.56 -0.97
CA LEU A 16 -15.52 3.46 -2.19
C LEU A 16 -14.84 4.80 -2.54
N PHE A 17 -15.56 5.91 -2.39
CA PHE A 17 -15.00 7.25 -2.61
C PHE A 17 -13.85 7.55 -1.64
N LYS A 18 -14.03 7.27 -0.34
CA LYS A 18 -12.95 7.42 0.65
C LYS A 18 -11.74 6.55 0.34
N ILE A 19 -11.96 5.30 -0.11
CA ILE A 19 -10.88 4.40 -0.51
C ILE A 19 -10.05 5.01 -1.66
N ILE A 20 -10.71 5.56 -2.69
CA ILE A 20 -10.01 6.19 -3.84
C ILE A 20 -9.18 7.39 -3.36
N ILE A 21 -9.75 8.25 -2.50
CA ILE A 21 -9.05 9.40 -1.91
C ILE A 21 -7.81 8.93 -1.13
N VAL A 22 -7.99 7.94 -0.25
CA VAL A 22 -6.89 7.35 0.54
C VAL A 22 -5.81 6.80 -0.38
N PHE A 23 -6.17 6.08 -1.44
CA PHE A 23 -5.20 5.56 -2.42
C PHE A 23 -4.42 6.67 -3.13
N GLY A 24 -5.08 7.75 -3.53
CA GLY A 24 -4.43 8.91 -4.14
C GLY A 24 -3.41 9.56 -3.20
N ILE A 25 -3.84 9.89 -1.98
CA ILE A 25 -2.97 10.53 -0.97
C ILE A 25 -1.79 9.62 -0.63
N THR A 26 -2.06 8.34 -0.40
CA THR A 26 -1.02 7.35 -0.06
C THR A 26 -0.01 7.18 -1.19
N GLY A 27 -0.46 7.15 -2.44
CA GLY A 27 0.42 7.04 -3.61
C GLY A 27 1.41 8.19 -3.69
N THR A 28 0.93 9.42 -3.55
CA THR A 28 1.77 10.61 -3.54
C THR A 28 2.72 10.62 -2.33
N LEU A 29 2.23 10.31 -1.12
CA LEU A 29 3.05 10.25 0.09
C LEU A 29 4.16 9.20 0.00
N ALA A 30 3.84 8.00 -0.46
CA ALA A 30 4.80 6.90 -0.55
C ALA A 30 5.91 7.22 -1.57
N LEU A 31 5.57 7.87 -2.69
CA LEU A 31 6.57 8.29 -3.67
C LEU A 31 7.50 9.35 -3.07
N TYR A 32 6.93 10.34 -2.38
CA TYR A 32 7.69 11.41 -1.72
C TYR A 32 8.61 10.86 -0.62
N LEU A 33 8.12 9.94 0.22
CA LEU A 33 8.90 9.32 1.29
C LEU A 33 9.92 8.30 0.78
N SER A 34 9.68 7.66 -0.37
CA SER A 34 10.64 6.70 -0.91
C SER A 34 11.94 7.34 -1.37
N GLY A 35 11.90 8.58 -1.87
CA GLY A 35 13.07 9.34 -2.30
C GLY A 35 14.19 9.39 -1.25
N PRO A 36 13.94 10.00 -0.07
CA PRO A 36 14.95 10.11 0.97
C PRO A 36 15.38 8.75 1.53
N VAL A 37 14.52 7.73 1.48
CA VAL A 37 14.92 6.38 1.93
C VAL A 37 15.88 5.74 0.94
N ILE A 38 15.66 5.88 -0.37
CA ILE A 38 16.60 5.37 -1.39
C ILE A 38 17.95 6.08 -1.29
N ASP A 39 17.93 7.40 -1.09
CA ASP A 39 19.14 8.20 -0.91
C ASP A 39 19.87 7.82 0.39
N PHE A 40 19.14 7.51 1.47
CA PHE A 40 19.73 7.03 2.72
C PHE A 40 20.45 5.69 2.58
N PHE A 41 19.93 4.78 1.74
CA PHE A 41 20.55 3.48 1.50
C PHE A 41 21.75 3.54 0.53
N ASP A 42 22.09 4.72 0.00
CA ASP A 42 23.20 4.99 -0.92
C ASP A 42 23.38 3.88 -1.98
N ILE A 43 22.25 3.50 -2.59
CA ILE A 43 22.20 2.32 -3.46
C ILE A 43 22.99 2.65 -4.73
N ASN A 44 24.13 1.99 -4.90
CA ASN A 44 25.01 2.13 -6.05
C ASN A 44 24.22 2.07 -7.36
N LYS A 45 24.25 3.19 -8.10
CA LYS A 45 23.51 3.39 -9.36
C LYS A 45 24.12 2.61 -10.52
N ASP A 46 25.30 2.04 -10.33
CA ASP A 46 26.07 1.34 -11.37
C ASP A 46 25.38 0.07 -11.86
N ALA A 47 24.64 -0.60 -10.98
CA ALA A 47 23.82 -1.76 -11.32
C ALA A 47 22.35 -1.34 -11.46
N ILE A 48 21.97 -0.89 -12.66
CA ILE A 48 20.59 -0.48 -13.02
C ILE A 48 19.55 -1.49 -12.50
N LEU A 49 19.78 -2.80 -12.71
CA LEU A 49 18.84 -3.84 -12.29
C LEU A 49 18.69 -3.90 -10.76
N THR A 50 19.80 -3.88 -10.03
CA THR A 50 19.82 -3.91 -8.55
C THR A 50 19.21 -2.65 -7.97
N TYR A 51 19.46 -1.49 -8.57
CA TYR A 51 18.90 -0.20 -8.17
C TYR A 51 17.37 -0.18 -8.28
N TYR A 52 16.81 -0.59 -9.42
CA TYR A 52 15.35 -0.62 -9.57
C TYR A 52 14.68 -1.70 -8.72
N LEU A 53 15.32 -2.86 -8.55
CA LEU A 53 14.79 -3.95 -7.73
C LEU A 53 14.74 -3.58 -6.24
N SER A 54 15.83 -3.04 -5.72
CA SER A 54 15.90 -2.55 -4.33
C SER A 54 14.93 -1.39 -4.09
N ARG A 55 14.83 -0.45 -5.04
CA ARG A 55 13.84 0.62 -5.00
C ARG A 55 12.41 0.08 -4.89
N PHE A 56 12.04 -0.91 -5.69
CA PHE A 56 10.72 -1.55 -5.59
C PHE A 56 10.52 -2.21 -4.21
N LEU A 57 11.56 -2.90 -3.72
CA LEU A 57 11.54 -3.59 -2.43
C LEU A 57 11.40 -2.64 -1.24
N ILE A 58 11.90 -1.41 -1.35
CA ILE A 58 11.81 -0.35 -0.33
C ILE A 58 10.50 0.42 -0.42
N VAL A 59 10.07 0.80 -1.63
CA VAL A 59 8.81 1.52 -1.84
C VAL A 59 7.63 0.68 -1.37
N PHE A 60 7.67 -0.64 -1.58
CA PHE A 60 6.60 -1.55 -1.19
C PHE A 60 6.24 -1.47 0.32
N PRO A 61 7.14 -1.70 1.29
CA PRO A 61 6.84 -1.59 2.71
C PRO A 61 6.48 -0.17 3.15
N ILE A 62 7.15 0.87 2.60
CA ILE A 62 6.78 2.27 2.87
C ILE A 62 5.33 2.53 2.48
N TYR A 63 4.93 2.07 1.30
CA TYR A 63 3.56 2.19 0.82
C TYR A 63 2.57 1.51 1.76
N GLN A 64 2.86 0.29 2.25
CA GLN A 64 1.96 -0.41 3.18
C GLN A 64 1.77 0.37 4.49
N ILE A 65 2.83 0.98 5.03
CA ILE A 65 2.75 1.79 6.25
C ILE A 65 1.94 3.06 5.97
N CYS A 66 2.25 3.78 4.88
CA CYS A 66 1.53 4.98 4.50
C CYS A 66 0.04 4.70 4.31
N LEU A 67 -0.31 3.57 3.68
CA LEU A 67 -1.69 3.16 3.42
C LEU A 67 -2.48 2.94 4.71
N LEU A 68 -1.84 2.34 5.72
CA LEU A 68 -2.47 2.13 7.03
C LEU A 68 -2.65 3.43 7.80
N VAL A 69 -1.67 4.34 7.73
CA VAL A 69 -1.74 5.66 8.38
C VAL A 69 -2.83 6.53 7.76
N THR A 70 -2.86 6.64 6.43
CA THR A 70 -3.92 7.40 5.74
C THR A 70 -5.29 6.75 5.93
N ALA A 71 -5.40 5.42 5.87
CA ALA A 71 -6.65 4.73 6.18
C ALA A 71 -7.12 4.97 7.63
N PHE A 72 -6.20 5.08 8.59
CA PHE A 72 -6.53 5.42 9.97
C PHE A 72 -7.11 6.83 10.08
N ILE A 73 -6.50 7.82 9.41
CA ILE A 73 -6.99 9.21 9.38
C ILE A 73 -8.41 9.31 8.78
N PHE A 74 -8.70 8.55 7.73
CA PHE A 74 -10.00 8.55 7.05
C PHE A 74 -11.05 7.59 7.66
N GLY A 75 -10.71 6.91 8.77
CA GLY A 75 -11.60 5.97 9.45
C GLY A 75 -11.87 4.65 8.70
N GLU A 76 -11.04 4.31 7.71
CA GLU A 76 -11.14 3.10 6.89
C GLU A 76 -10.08 2.04 7.25
N PHE A 77 -9.41 2.18 8.40
CA PHE A 77 -8.34 1.27 8.84
C PHE A 77 -8.78 -0.20 8.83
N SER A 78 -9.97 -0.54 9.34
CA SER A 78 -10.46 -1.92 9.37
C SER A 78 -10.55 -2.55 7.98
N PHE A 79 -11.00 -1.77 6.98
CA PHE A 79 -11.08 -2.22 5.59
C PHE A 79 -9.68 -2.52 5.04
N PHE A 80 -8.75 -1.58 5.17
CA PHE A 80 -7.38 -1.72 4.68
C PHE A 80 -6.58 -2.78 5.45
N TRP A 81 -6.82 -2.95 6.75
CA TRP A 81 -6.20 -3.98 7.56
C TRP A 81 -6.68 -5.38 7.17
N ARG A 82 -7.99 -5.55 6.87
CA ARG A 82 -8.51 -6.80 6.30
C ARG A 82 -7.94 -7.05 4.90
N PHE A 83 -7.83 -6.01 4.07
CA PHE A 83 -7.21 -6.08 2.75
C PHE A 83 -5.74 -6.54 2.84
N PHE A 84 -4.95 -5.92 3.71
CA PHE A 84 -3.56 -6.25 3.96
C PHE A 84 -3.41 -7.70 4.46
N LYS A 85 -4.17 -8.11 5.47
CA LYS A 85 -4.17 -9.51 5.94
C LYS A 85 -4.55 -10.51 4.86
N LYS A 86 -5.49 -10.15 3.97
CA LYS A 86 -5.91 -11.01 2.86
C LYS A 86 -4.81 -11.16 1.81
N MET A 87 -4.05 -10.10 1.56
CA MET A 87 -2.85 -10.13 0.71
C MET A 87 -1.74 -10.96 1.35
N MET A 88 -1.44 -10.75 2.63
CA MET A 88 -0.46 -11.56 3.37
C MET A 88 -0.82 -13.04 3.46
N LYS A 89 -2.10 -13.38 3.64
CA LYS A 89 -2.58 -14.78 3.65
C LYS A 89 -2.30 -15.51 2.33
N ARG A 90 -2.11 -14.79 1.22
CA ARG A 90 -1.70 -15.37 -0.07
C ARG A 90 -0.18 -15.54 -0.19
N PHE A 91 0.59 -14.75 0.54
CA PHE A 91 2.04 -14.88 0.64
C PHE A 91 2.49 -15.93 1.66
N LYS A 92 1.64 -16.25 2.64
CA LYS A 92 1.89 -17.39 3.53
C LYS A 92 1.79 -18.66 2.68
N PHE A 93 2.94 -19.21 2.27
CA PHE A 93 3.04 -20.55 1.68
C PHE A 93 2.24 -21.50 2.57
N ARG A 94 1.14 -22.00 2.04
CA ARG A 94 0.36 -23.06 2.67
C ARG A 94 1.18 -24.33 2.50
N ASN A 95 2.01 -24.65 3.49
CA ASN A 95 2.45 -26.04 3.71
C ASN A 95 1.22 -26.93 3.89
#